data_AF-A0A838SLM6-F1
#
_entry.id   AF-A0A838SLM6-F1
#
_cell.length_a   1.000
_cell.length_b   1.000
_cell.length_c   1.000
_cell.angle_alpha   90.00
_cell.angle_beta   90.00
_cell.angle_gamma   90.00
#
_symmetry.space_group_name_H-M   'P 1'
#
loop_
_entity.id
_entity.type
_entity.pdbx_description
1 polymer ?
#
loop_
_entity_poly.entity_id
_entity_poly.type
_entity_poly.pdbx_seq_one_letter_code
_entity_poly.pdbx_strand_id
1 'polypeptide(L)' 'MRRSLEHSTSYPDGVVTLSIGISAFTPGMHVTNREVLKEADRALYAAKAAGRNRIMTGT' A
#
# COMPACT_ATOMS: atom_id res chain seq x y z
N MET A 1 -0.88 -17.62 3.22
CA MET A 1 -0.49 -17.67 1.79
C MET A 1 0.54 -16.58 1.54
N ARG A 2 1.84 -16.90 1.43
CA ARG A 2 2.88 -15.92 1.07
C ARG A 2 3.07 -16.01 -0.45
N ARG A 3 2.62 -15.00 -1.21
CA ARG A 3 2.96 -14.90 -2.63
C ARG A 3 4.35 -14.28 -2.73
N SER A 4 5.31 -15.01 -3.27
CA SER A 4 6.62 -14.45 -3.65
C SER A 4 6.40 -13.42 -4.75
N LEU A 5 6.85 -12.19 -4.52
CA LEU A 5 6.96 -11.18 -5.57
C LEU A 5 8.26 -11.48 -6.31
N GLU A 6 8.17 -11.85 -7.59
CA GLU A 6 9.37 -12.10 -8.38
C GLU A 6 10.25 -10.85 -8.42
N HIS A 7 11.54 -11.05 -8.13
CA HIS A 7 12.51 -9.98 -8.01
C HIS A 7 13.54 -10.13 -9.14
N SER A 8 13.24 -9.57 -10.31
CA SER A 8 14.21 -9.53 -11.42
C SER A 8 15.40 -8.67 -10.99
N THR A 9 16.60 -9.23 -11.09
CA THR A 9 17.89 -8.74 -10.59
C THR A 9 18.42 -7.49 -11.30
N SER A 10 17.55 -6.54 -11.65
CA SER A 10 17.83 -5.38 -12.51
C SER A 10 17.98 -4.07 -11.74
N TYR A 11 18.51 -4.09 -10.50
CA TYR A 11 18.72 -2.88 -9.71
C TYR A 11 20.22 -2.63 -9.48
N PRO A 12 20.81 -1.58 -10.08
CA PRO A 12 22.25 -1.30 -9.99
C PRO A 12 22.78 -1.07 -8.56
N ASP A 13 21.91 -0.60 -7.64
CA ASP A 13 22.31 -0.06 -6.33
C ASP A 13 21.79 -0.86 -5.10
N GLY A 14 21.19 -2.04 -5.31
CA GLY A 14 21.15 -3.09 -4.28
C GLY A 14 20.13 -3.01 -3.13
N VAL A 15 19.11 -2.14 -3.13
CA VAL A 15 17.99 -2.24 -2.16
C VAL A 15 16.65 -1.92 -2.79
N VAL A 16 15.70 -2.85 -2.66
CA VAL A 16 14.32 -2.64 -3.07
C VAL A 16 13.43 -2.31 -1.89
N THR A 17 12.61 -1.28 -2.09
CA THR A 17 11.75 -0.70 -1.07
C THR A 17 10.30 -0.74 -1.49
N LEU A 18 9.39 -0.65 -0.52
CA LEU A 18 7.95 -0.68 -0.73
C LEU A 18 7.32 0.63 -0.29
N SER A 19 6.31 1.07 -1.03
CA SER A 19 5.36 2.08 -0.55
C SER A 19 4.06 1.36 -0.22
N ILE A 20 3.43 1.67 0.91
CA ILE A 20 2.29 0.92 1.44
C ILE A 20 1.18 1.90 1.81
N GLY A 21 -0.04 1.59 1.37
CA GLY A 21 -1.26 2.26 1.81
C GLY A 21 -2.09 1.33 2.68
N ILE A 22 -2.58 1.85 3.81
CA ILE A 22 -3.37 1.09 4.78
C ILE A 22 -4.72 1.78 4.99
N SER A 23 -5.80 1.00 5.05
CA SER A 23 -7.12 1.45 5.48
C SER A 23 -7.66 0.47 6.52
N ALA A 24 -8.35 0.99 7.53
CA ALA A 24 -9.05 0.20 8.54
C ALA A 24 -10.52 0.67 8.64
N PHE A 25 -11.40 -0.22 9.04
CA PHE A 25 -12.80 0.08 9.27
C PHE A 25 -13.34 -0.76 10.42
N THR A 26 -14.35 -0.24 11.12
CA THR A 26 -15.02 -0.96 12.20
C THR A 26 -16.15 -1.83 11.66
N PRO A 27 -16.23 -3.11 12.05
CA PRO A 27 -17.37 -3.97 11.71
C PRO A 27 -18.69 -3.32 12.15
N GLY A 28 -19.70 -3.35 11.29
CA GLY A 28 -21.00 -2.74 11.56
C GLY A 28 -21.15 -1.30 11.05
N MET A 29 -20.07 -0.66 10.58
CA MET A 29 -20.24 0.54 9.75
C MET A 29 -20.74 0.15 8.35
N HIS A 30 -21.56 1.00 7.74
CA HIS A 30 -21.97 0.88 6.35
C HIS A 30 -20.82 1.26 5.40
N VAL A 31 -19.74 0.49 5.43
CA VAL A 31 -18.60 0.63 4.53
C VAL A 31 -18.45 -0.65 3.73
N THR A 32 -18.39 -0.51 2.42
CA THR A 32 -18.18 -1.63 1.50
C THR A 32 -16.70 -1.98 1.42
N ASN A 33 -16.40 -3.24 1.14
CA ASN A 33 -15.01 -3.68 0.88
C ASN A 33 -14.33 -2.85 -0.22
N ARG A 34 -15.11 -2.38 -1.21
CA ARG A 34 -14.60 -1.54 -2.30
C ARG A 34 -14.13 -0.17 -1.80
N GLU A 35 -14.84 0.42 -0.84
CA GLU A 35 -14.46 1.70 -0.24
C GLU A 35 -13.19 1.57 0.59
N VAL A 36 -13.06 0.51 1.38
CA VAL A 36 -11.85 0.20 2.17
C VAL A 36 -10.64 0.04 1.24
N LEU A 37 -10.79 -0.72 0.15
CA LEU A 37 -9.72 -0.91 -0.83
C LEU A 37 -9.36 0.39 -1.56
N LYS A 38 -10.37 1.19 -1.92
CA LYS A 38 -10.17 2.49 -2.58
C LYS A 38 -9.40 3.45 -1.67
N GLU A 39 -9.69 3.43 -0.37
CA GLU A 39 -9.00 4.29 0.60
C GLU A 39 -7.56 3.82 0.86
N ALA A 40 -7.34 2.50 0.95
CA ALA A 40 -5.98 1.95 1.00
C ALA A 40 -5.17 2.30 -0.26
N ASP A 41 -5.78 2.27 -1.45
CA ASP A 41 -5.11 2.65 -2.70
C ASP A 41 -4.75 4.15 -2.73
N ARG A 42 -5.65 5.03 -2.26
CA ARG A 42 -5.34 6.46 -2.11
C ARG A 42 -4.16 6.69 -1.18
N ALA A 43 -4.13 6.02 -0.04
CA ALA A 43 -3.02 6.11 0.89
C ALA A 43 -1.71 5.59 0.26
N LEU A 44 -1.78 4.53 -0.55
CA LEU A 44 -0.62 4.02 -1.31
C LEU A 44 -0.11 5.07 -2.31
N TYR A 45 -1.01 5.72 -3.05
CA TYR A 45 -0.65 6.80 -3.96
C TYR A 45 -0.02 7.98 -3.23
N ALA A 46 -0.55 8.36 -2.07
CA ALA A 46 0.04 9.40 -1.23
C ALA A 46 1.45 9.01 -0.76
N ALA A 47 1.67 7.76 -0.32
CA ALA A 47 2.99 7.27 0.06
C ALA A 47 4.00 7.34 -1.10
N LYS A 48 3.56 7.03 -2.32
CA LYS A 48 4.39 7.17 -3.53
C LYS A 48 4.71 8.64 -3.82
N ALA A 49 3.73 9.53 -3.73
CA ALA A 49 3.90 10.96 -3.98
C ALA A 49 4.81 11.64 -2.94
N ALA A 50 4.75 11.20 -1.68
CA ALA A 50 5.55 11.72 -0.58
C ALA A 50 7.00 11.19 -0.53
N GLY A 51 7.50 10.59 -1.63
CA GLY A 51 8.89 10.15 -1.74
C GLY A 51 9.13 8.65 -1.59
N ARG A 52 8.09 7.81 -1.68
CA ARG A 52 8.17 6.33 -1.63
C ARG A 52 8.80 5.81 -0.32
N ASN A 53 9.12 4.52 -0.26
CA ASN A 53 9.71 3.82 0.90
C ASN A 53 9.05 4.19 2.25
N ARG A 54 7.71 4.19 2.28
CA ARG A 54 6.93 4.63 3.46
C ARG A 54 5.53 4.06 3.48
N ILE A 55 4.92 4.22 4.64
CA ILE A 55 3.53 3.87 4.91
C ILE A 55 2.71 5.16 5.00
N MET A 56 1.53 5.16 4.41
CA MET A 56 0.49 6.14 4.71
C MET A 56 -0.82 5.42 5.03
N THR A 57 -1.63 6.03 5.89
CA THR A 57 -2.93 5.53 6.30
C THR A 57 -4.02 6.41 5.69
N GLY A 58 -5.07 5.78 5.18
CA GLY A 58 -6.29 6.49 4.80
C GLY A 58 -7.07 6.94 6.04
N THR A 59 -7.88 7.98 5.85
CA THR A 59 -8.72 8.59 6.89
C THR A 59 -10.13 8.05 6.89
#